data_AF-A0A924DTI2-F1
#
_entry.id   AF-A0A924DTI2-F1
#
_cell.length_a   1.000
_cell.length_b   1.000
_cell.length_c   1.000
_cell.angle_alpha   90.00
_cell.angle_beta   90.00
_cell.angle_gamma   90.00
#
_symmetry.space_group_name_H-M   'P 1'
#
loop_
_entity.id
_entity.type
_entity.pdbx_description
1 polymer ?
#
loop_
_entity_poly.entity_id
_entity_poly.type
_entity_poly.pdbx_seq_one_letter_code
_entity_poly.pdbx_strand_id
1 'polypeptide(L)'
;MNKFFIIIFILVFSSNIFSQVKNATFVTRIQGSKDMPLELNLLVESLENSIGYEKILPTIMNIDSYARVLSKEDIFLIGKVEIYKTLLKTNESFPKAIIDGNSTKIIKDAIKKAKDPFVKWFLQALLQDCESLLGSSNYKDYLLQKNNGRLERLELKKIDKKVQLIYRWVSKVNPDSPDFQELIKSDLIPVLMDSLINIEESFYLMASSTILEQFPTLIKSPAELKFFSLKEIKVFKKTVPPVKTVEDILNPITEETNSTDAILPEPSREDWINQDNAPLNLKNLPKPSDDADWLQDF
;
A
#
# COMPACT_ATOMS: atom_id res chain seq x y z
N MET A 1 -65.34 -7.07 -9.58
CA MET A 1 -64.29 -7.14 -8.55
C MET A 1 -63.00 -7.85 -9.05
N ASN A 2 -62.65 -7.78 -10.36
CA ASN A 2 -61.50 -8.52 -10.92
C ASN A 2 -60.42 -7.64 -11.59
N LYS A 3 -60.50 -6.31 -11.51
CA LYS A 3 -59.52 -5.39 -12.12
C LYS A 3 -58.42 -4.92 -11.17
N PHE A 4 -58.61 -5.06 -9.86
CA PHE A 4 -57.61 -4.67 -8.84
C PHE A 4 -56.53 -5.73 -8.62
N PHE A 5 -56.81 -7.01 -8.95
CA PHE A 5 -55.85 -8.10 -8.77
C PHE A 5 -54.73 -8.13 -9.83
N ILE A 6 -54.99 -7.58 -11.01
CA ILE A 6 -54.03 -7.60 -12.13
C ILE A 6 -52.90 -6.57 -11.93
N ILE A 7 -53.18 -5.45 -11.26
CA ILE A 7 -52.17 -4.40 -11.01
C ILE A 7 -51.18 -4.82 -9.91
N ILE A 8 -51.62 -5.61 -8.93
CA ILE A 8 -50.74 -6.14 -7.88
C ILE A 8 -49.85 -7.26 -8.43
N PHE A 9 -50.32 -8.07 -9.38
CA PHE A 9 -49.51 -9.14 -9.97
C PHE A 9 -48.40 -8.62 -10.89
N ILE A 10 -48.62 -7.47 -11.57
CA ILE A 10 -47.61 -6.81 -12.39
C ILE A 10 -46.52 -6.13 -11.54
N LEU A 11 -46.86 -5.66 -10.34
CA LEU A 11 -45.87 -5.07 -9.41
C LEU A 11 -45.00 -6.11 -8.68
N VAL A 12 -45.42 -7.37 -8.61
CA VAL A 12 -44.65 -8.45 -7.95
C VAL A 12 -43.72 -9.18 -8.93
N PHE A 13 -43.97 -9.09 -10.24
CA PHE A 13 -43.11 -9.72 -11.27
C PHE A 13 -42.04 -8.79 -11.88
N SER A 14 -42.04 -7.49 -11.56
CA SER A 14 -40.99 -6.56 -12.02
C SER A 14 -39.69 -6.60 -11.19
N SER A 15 -39.62 -7.42 -10.13
CA SER A 15 -38.46 -7.47 -9.21
C SER A 15 -37.38 -8.51 -9.57
N ASN A 16 -37.47 -9.20 -10.71
CA ASN A 16 -36.50 -10.26 -11.06
C ASN A 16 -35.95 -10.17 -12.50
N ILE A 17 -35.65 -8.96 -12.97
CA ILE A 17 -34.75 -8.76 -14.13
C ILE A 17 -33.65 -7.79 -13.71
N PHE A 18 -32.79 -8.22 -12.79
CA PHE A 18 -31.44 -7.69 -12.64
C PHE A 18 -30.54 -8.79 -12.08
N SER A 19 -30.40 -9.87 -12.84
CA SER A 19 -29.34 -10.85 -12.62
C SER A 19 -28.34 -10.74 -13.76
N GLN A 20 -27.07 -10.64 -13.37
CA GLN A 20 -25.87 -10.55 -14.20
C GLN A 20 -25.52 -9.20 -14.82
N VAL A 21 -25.18 -8.22 -13.97
CA VAL A 21 -24.07 -7.32 -14.29
C VAL A 21 -22.91 -7.68 -13.38
N LYS A 22 -21.82 -8.13 -14.00
CA LYS A 22 -20.53 -8.44 -13.37
C LYS A 22 -20.17 -7.34 -12.37
N ASN A 23 -19.91 -7.71 -11.11
CA ASN A 23 -19.48 -6.82 -10.03
C ASN A 23 -18.11 -6.18 -10.34
N ALA A 24 -18.07 -5.21 -11.26
CA ALA A 24 -16.99 -4.25 -11.34
C ALA A 24 -17.22 -3.25 -10.20
N THR A 25 -16.44 -3.36 -9.13
CA THR A 25 -16.38 -2.30 -8.13
C THR A 25 -15.46 -1.22 -8.71
N PHE A 26 -16.02 -0.08 -9.06
CA PHE A 26 -15.23 1.08 -9.46
C PHE A 26 -14.67 1.70 -8.18
N VAL A 27 -13.35 1.77 -8.08
CA VAL A 27 -12.69 2.52 -7.00
C VAL A 27 -12.25 3.84 -7.61
N THR A 28 -12.83 4.93 -7.11
CA THR A 28 -12.44 6.28 -7.48
C THR A 28 -11.11 6.61 -6.80
N ARG A 29 -10.09 6.91 -7.60
CA ARG A 29 -8.77 7.33 -7.13
C ARG A 29 -8.49 8.79 -7.42
N ILE A 30 -7.82 9.46 -6.49
CA ILE A 30 -7.28 10.80 -6.67
C ILE A 30 -5.88 10.67 -7.27
N GLN A 31 -5.72 11.08 -8.52
CA GLN A 31 -4.42 11.20 -9.15
C GLN A 31 -3.97 12.65 -9.18
N GLY A 32 -2.84 12.94 -8.52
CA GLY A 32 -2.17 14.23 -8.60
C GLY A 32 -1.46 14.47 -9.94
N SER A 33 -1.30 15.75 -10.28
CA SER A 33 -0.66 16.22 -11.51
C SER A 33 0.87 16.32 -11.37
N LYS A 34 1.55 16.54 -12.51
CA LYS A 34 2.99 16.85 -12.55
C LYS A 34 3.32 18.25 -12.02
N ASP A 35 2.31 19.09 -11.83
CA ASP A 35 2.47 20.45 -11.30
C ASP A 35 2.38 20.50 -9.78
N MET A 36 2.17 19.35 -9.13
CA MET A 36 2.27 19.19 -7.68
C MET A 36 3.57 18.49 -7.30
N PRO A 37 4.12 18.75 -6.10
CA PRO A 37 5.26 18.01 -5.57
C PRO A 37 5.00 16.52 -5.55
N LEU A 38 6.03 15.74 -5.90
CA LEU A 38 5.97 14.28 -5.85
C LEU A 38 5.55 13.80 -4.45
N GLU A 39 6.08 14.44 -3.42
CA GLU A 39 5.82 14.14 -2.02
C GLU A 39 4.34 14.27 -1.67
N LEU A 40 3.67 15.32 -2.19
CA LEU A 40 2.25 15.54 -1.99
C LEU A 40 1.42 14.50 -2.76
N ASN A 41 1.82 14.16 -4.00
CA ASN A 41 1.15 13.12 -4.77
C ASN A 41 1.21 11.75 -4.05
N LEU A 42 2.39 11.37 -3.53
CA LEU A 42 2.57 10.13 -2.78
C LEU A 42 1.80 10.14 -1.45
N LEU A 43 1.74 11.30 -0.79
CA LEU A 43 1.00 11.48 0.45
C LEU A 43 -0.50 11.23 0.23
N VAL A 44 -1.08 11.84 -0.80
CA VAL A 44 -2.49 11.68 -1.16
C VAL A 44 -2.79 10.23 -1.51
N GLU A 45 -1.95 9.59 -2.32
CA GLU A 45 -2.10 8.18 -2.67
C GLU A 45 -2.05 7.28 -1.42
N SER A 46 -1.13 7.53 -0.49
CA SER A 46 -1.01 6.73 0.73
C SER A 46 -2.21 6.90 1.66
N LEU A 47 -2.70 8.14 1.84
CA LEU A 47 -3.88 8.43 2.66
C LEU A 47 -5.15 7.81 2.06
N GLU A 48 -5.35 7.94 0.74
CA GLU A 48 -6.49 7.37 0.04
C GLU A 48 -6.58 5.84 0.27
N ASN A 49 -5.44 5.16 0.12
CA ASN A 49 -5.33 3.72 0.36
C ASN A 49 -5.56 3.31 1.82
N SER A 50 -5.47 4.24 2.78
CA SER A 50 -5.50 3.95 4.22
C SER A 50 -6.83 4.29 4.88
N ILE A 51 -7.37 5.47 4.60
CA ILE A 51 -8.52 6.03 5.31
C ILE A 51 -9.74 6.30 4.39
N GLY A 52 -9.58 6.12 3.08
CA GLY A 52 -10.61 6.34 2.07
C GLY A 52 -10.55 7.73 1.42
N TYR A 53 -10.97 7.82 0.16
CA TYR A 53 -10.94 9.07 -0.62
C TYR A 53 -11.91 10.12 -0.06
N GLU A 54 -13.04 9.69 0.52
CA GLU A 54 -14.10 10.58 1.00
C GLU A 54 -13.62 11.49 2.12
N LYS A 55 -12.69 11.02 2.96
CA LYS A 55 -12.17 11.78 4.10
C LYS A 55 -11.18 12.86 3.70
N ILE A 56 -10.43 12.64 2.61
CA ILE A 56 -9.39 13.56 2.15
C ILE A 56 -9.90 14.52 1.08
N LEU A 57 -10.95 14.15 0.34
CA LEU A 57 -11.46 14.90 -0.80
C LEU A 57 -11.78 16.38 -0.48
N PRO A 58 -12.44 16.75 0.64
CA PRO A 58 -12.71 18.16 0.95
C PRO A 58 -11.42 19.00 1.03
N THR A 59 -10.41 18.50 1.73
CA THR A 59 -9.10 19.15 1.84
C THR A 59 -8.40 19.24 0.48
N ILE A 60 -8.48 18.20 -0.36
CA ILE A 60 -7.92 18.24 -1.72
C ILE A 60 -8.59 19.30 -2.59
N MET A 61 -9.91 19.44 -2.51
CA MET A 61 -10.65 20.47 -3.23
C MET A 61 -10.24 21.88 -2.79
N ASN A 62 -10.03 22.09 -1.48
CA ASN A 62 -9.55 23.37 -0.97
C ASN A 62 -8.12 23.67 -1.41
N ILE A 63 -7.21 22.69 -1.30
CA ILE A 63 -5.83 22.81 -1.80
C ILE A 63 -5.82 23.17 -3.30
N ASP A 64 -6.62 22.50 -4.13
CA ASP A 64 -6.70 22.79 -5.57
C ASP A 64 -7.24 24.20 -5.84
N SER A 65 -8.25 24.65 -5.09
CA SER A 65 -8.80 26.00 -5.20
C SER A 65 -7.75 27.06 -4.90
N TYR A 66 -7.02 26.92 -3.79
CA TYR A 66 -5.99 27.87 -3.36
C TYR A 66 -4.74 27.81 -4.25
N ALA A 67 -4.33 26.63 -4.72
CA ALA A 67 -3.18 26.47 -5.59
C ALA A 67 -3.33 27.21 -6.94
N ARG A 68 -4.56 27.45 -7.43
CA ARG A 68 -4.79 28.11 -8.74
C ARG A 68 -4.23 29.52 -8.84
N VAL A 69 -4.06 30.19 -7.70
CA VAL A 69 -3.61 31.57 -7.63
C VAL A 69 -2.17 31.71 -7.13
N LEU A 70 -1.53 30.58 -6.83
CA LEU A 70 -0.14 30.52 -6.39
C LEU A 70 0.78 30.24 -7.58
N SER A 71 2.03 30.71 -7.47
CA SER A 71 3.08 30.31 -8.40
C SER A 71 3.43 28.83 -8.22
N LYS A 72 3.99 28.21 -9.25
CA LYS A 72 4.44 26.82 -9.16
C LYS A 72 5.54 26.69 -8.11
N GLU A 73 6.42 27.67 -8.01
CA GLU A 73 7.49 27.74 -7.04
C GLU A 73 6.95 27.73 -5.60
N ASP A 74 5.90 28.51 -5.32
CA ASP A 74 5.26 28.56 -3.99
C ASP A 74 4.57 27.24 -3.65
N ILE A 75 3.82 26.66 -4.59
CA ILE A 75 3.18 25.35 -4.43
C ILE A 75 4.25 24.30 -4.06
N PHE A 76 5.39 24.32 -4.76
CA PHE A 76 6.47 23.38 -4.51
C PHE A 76 7.17 23.61 -3.17
N LEU A 77 7.45 24.87 -2.84
CA LEU A 77 8.11 25.23 -1.59
C LEU A 77 7.24 24.84 -0.40
N ILE A 78 5.99 25.31 -0.37
CA ILE A 78 5.07 25.10 0.75
C ILE A 78 4.75 23.61 0.90
N GLY A 79 4.40 22.93 -0.20
CA GLY A 79 4.06 21.51 -0.19
C GLY A 79 5.19 20.65 0.39
N LYS A 80 6.44 20.91 -0.01
CA LYS A 80 7.59 20.19 0.56
C LYS A 80 7.82 20.57 2.02
N VAL A 81 7.88 21.87 2.33
CA VAL A 81 8.20 22.37 3.67
C VAL A 81 7.23 21.82 4.71
N GLU A 82 5.92 21.85 4.46
CA GLU A 82 4.94 21.37 5.43
C GLU A 82 5.00 19.85 5.62
N ILE A 83 5.27 19.07 4.56
CA ILE A 83 5.50 17.62 4.69
C ILE A 83 6.73 17.34 5.57
N TYR A 84 7.89 17.95 5.26
CA TYR A 84 9.12 17.72 6.03
C TYR A 84 8.99 18.19 7.47
N LYS A 85 8.40 19.37 7.69
CA LYS A 85 8.17 19.94 9.03
C LYS A 85 7.30 19.03 9.88
N THR A 86 6.22 18.49 9.31
CA THR A 86 5.30 17.62 10.04
C THR A 86 5.93 16.24 10.32
N LEU A 87 6.66 15.67 9.36
CA LEU A 87 7.44 14.43 9.57
C LEU A 87 8.48 14.57 10.70
N LEU A 88 9.15 15.72 10.79
CA LEU A 88 10.17 15.95 11.82
C LEU A 88 9.59 16.45 13.15
N LYS A 89 8.32 16.87 13.20
CA LYS A 89 7.69 17.39 14.42
C LYS A 89 7.66 16.32 15.50
N THR A 90 8.41 16.53 16.58
CA THR A 90 8.45 15.64 17.73
C THR A 90 8.70 16.40 19.02
N ASN A 91 8.06 15.95 20.10
CA ASN A 91 8.33 16.38 21.48
C ASN A 91 9.18 15.35 22.24
N GLU A 92 9.50 14.23 21.60
CA GLU A 92 10.26 13.14 22.21
C GLU A 92 11.75 13.49 22.22
N SER A 93 12.41 13.20 23.34
CA SER A 93 13.85 13.30 23.50
C SER A 93 14.42 11.91 23.77
N PHE A 94 15.45 11.55 23.02
CA PHE A 94 16.18 10.28 23.08
C PHE A 94 17.62 10.56 23.53
N PRO A 95 17.92 10.59 24.85
CA PRO A 95 19.22 11.01 25.36
C PRO A 95 20.40 10.19 24.83
N LYS A 96 20.13 8.91 24.48
CA LYS A 96 21.09 7.94 23.95
C LYS A 96 20.98 7.72 22.43
N ALA A 97 20.27 8.57 21.71
CA ALA A 97 20.14 8.45 20.26
C ALA A 97 21.49 8.62 19.56
N ILE A 98 21.81 7.63 18.72
CA ILE A 98 23.00 7.60 17.87
C ILE A 98 22.56 7.06 16.51
N ILE A 99 23.03 7.70 15.44
CA ILE A 99 22.92 7.17 14.07
C ILE A 99 24.28 6.61 13.67
N ASP A 100 24.31 5.36 13.25
CA ASP A 100 25.54 4.65 12.92
C ASP A 100 25.40 3.87 11.59
N GLY A 101 26.45 3.14 11.23
CA GLY A 101 26.44 2.31 10.03
C GLY A 101 25.34 1.24 10.07
N ASN A 102 25.03 0.69 11.25
CA ASN A 102 23.95 -0.28 11.41
C ASN A 102 22.58 0.33 11.12
N SER A 103 22.33 1.55 11.59
CA SER A 103 21.12 2.32 11.30
C SER A 103 20.89 2.45 9.79
N THR A 104 21.93 2.81 9.03
CA THR A 104 21.82 2.90 7.56
C THR A 104 21.58 1.55 6.89
N LYS A 105 22.18 0.48 7.41
CA LYS A 105 21.99 -0.89 6.89
C LYS A 105 20.54 -1.35 7.09
N ILE A 106 20.00 -1.16 8.30
CA ILE A 106 18.61 -1.48 8.64
C ILE A 106 17.64 -0.76 7.71
N ILE A 107 17.84 0.54 7.45
CA ILE A 107 16.99 1.30 6.54
C ILE A 107 17.12 0.80 5.10
N LYS A 108 18.35 0.52 4.62
CA LYS A 108 18.58 -0.06 3.28
C LYS A 108 17.83 -1.38 3.08
N ASP A 109 17.80 -2.23 4.10
CA ASP A 109 17.07 -3.50 4.04
C ASP A 109 15.55 -3.29 4.12
N ALA A 110 15.08 -2.32 4.90
CA ALA A 110 13.67 -1.94 4.93
C ALA A 110 13.17 -1.40 3.58
N ILE A 111 13.97 -0.58 2.88
CA ILE A 111 13.63 -0.05 1.54
C ILE A 111 13.39 -1.17 0.52
N LYS A 112 14.17 -2.26 0.58
CA LYS A 112 14.02 -3.42 -0.32
C LYS A 112 12.71 -4.16 -0.06
N LYS A 113 12.26 -4.21 1.19
CA LYS A 113 11.03 -4.90 1.60
C LYS A 113 9.77 -4.04 1.45
N ALA A 114 9.91 -2.70 1.46
CA ALA A 114 8.81 -1.74 1.38
C ALA A 114 8.00 -1.86 0.07
N LYS A 115 6.69 -2.10 0.20
CA LYS A 115 5.74 -2.19 -0.92
C LYS A 115 4.96 -0.89 -1.14
N ASP A 116 4.64 -0.18 -0.06
CA ASP A 116 3.93 1.10 -0.13
C ASP A 116 4.86 2.20 -0.72
N PRO A 117 4.46 2.90 -1.80
CA PRO A 117 5.30 3.90 -2.45
C PRO A 117 5.71 5.05 -1.53
N PHE A 118 4.81 5.52 -0.66
CA PHE A 118 5.10 6.61 0.26
C PHE A 118 6.07 6.16 1.35
N VAL A 119 5.83 4.98 1.95
CA VAL A 119 6.76 4.40 2.95
C VAL A 119 8.15 4.22 2.33
N LYS A 120 8.23 3.74 1.09
CA LYS A 120 9.50 3.58 0.39
C LYS A 120 10.21 4.92 0.17
N TRP A 121 9.50 5.93 -0.31
CA TRP A 121 10.04 7.29 -0.47
C TRP A 121 10.52 7.87 0.87
N PHE A 122 9.73 7.72 1.92
CA PHE A 122 10.05 8.17 3.26
C PHE A 122 11.33 7.51 3.80
N LEU A 123 11.46 6.18 3.65
CA LEU A 123 12.66 5.45 4.04
C LEU A 123 13.90 5.86 3.22
N GLN A 124 13.73 6.16 1.94
CA GLN A 124 14.81 6.68 1.09
C GLN A 124 15.27 8.08 1.55
N ALA A 125 14.33 8.97 1.87
CA ALA A 125 14.64 10.29 2.42
C ALA A 125 15.36 10.16 3.78
N LEU A 126 14.87 9.28 4.66
CA LEU A 126 15.48 8.99 5.95
C LEU A 126 16.91 8.46 5.79
N LEU A 127 17.15 7.57 4.82
CA LEU A 127 18.48 7.06 4.51
C LEU A 127 19.42 8.17 4.07
N GLN A 128 18.97 9.02 3.13
CA GLN A 128 19.77 10.15 2.64
C GLN A 128 20.15 11.11 3.77
N ASP A 129 19.22 11.37 4.68
CA ASP A 129 19.49 12.20 5.86
C ASP A 129 20.50 11.57 6.83
N CYS A 130 20.41 10.25 7.03
CA CYS A 130 21.41 9.50 7.81
C CYS A 130 22.79 9.56 7.14
N GLU A 131 22.87 9.32 5.84
CA GLU A 131 24.14 9.34 5.10
C GLU A 131 24.76 10.74 5.07
N SER A 132 23.96 11.79 4.88
CA SER A 132 24.39 13.19 4.98
C SER A 132 24.93 13.52 6.39
N LEU A 133 24.25 13.03 7.43
CA LEU A 133 24.67 13.22 8.81
C LEU A 133 26.01 12.52 9.09
N LEU A 134 26.16 11.25 8.69
CA LEU A 134 27.40 10.48 8.84
C LEU A 134 28.58 11.07 8.04
N GLY A 135 28.28 11.67 6.88
CA GLY A 135 29.27 12.33 6.03
C GLY A 135 29.71 13.71 6.52
N SER A 136 29.06 14.27 7.55
CA SER A 136 29.43 15.56 8.12
C SER A 136 30.78 15.49 8.85
N SER A 137 31.66 16.47 8.57
CA SER A 137 33.01 16.54 9.18
C SER A 137 32.97 16.54 10.71
N ASN A 138 31.95 17.17 11.30
CA ASN A 138 31.78 17.33 12.73
C ASN A 138 31.08 16.13 13.41
N TYR A 139 30.65 15.11 12.66
CA TYR A 139 29.88 14.01 13.23
C TYR A 139 30.71 13.11 14.15
N LYS A 140 31.98 12.86 13.82
CA LYS A 140 32.90 12.09 14.66
C LYS A 140 33.14 12.79 16.00
N ASP A 141 33.40 14.09 15.97
CA ASP A 141 33.56 14.91 17.16
C ASP A 141 32.28 14.96 18.01
N TYR A 142 31.11 15.00 17.36
CA TYR A 142 29.82 14.88 18.03
C TYR A 142 29.70 13.56 18.80
N LEU A 143 30.02 12.42 18.20
CA LEU A 143 29.94 11.11 18.88
C LEU A 143 30.86 11.04 20.10
N LEU A 144 32.09 11.55 19.98
CA LEU A 144 33.05 11.59 21.10
C LEU A 144 32.52 12.45 22.27
N GLN A 145 31.99 13.65 21.99
CA GLN A 145 31.46 14.52 23.03
C GLN A 145 30.14 14.03 23.62
N LYS A 146 29.29 13.40 22.80
CA LYS A 146 28.01 12.83 23.26
C LYS A 146 28.26 11.72 24.28
N ASN A 147 29.24 10.86 24.05
CA ASN A 147 29.64 9.80 24.99
C ASN A 147 30.19 10.37 26.31
N ASN A 148 30.84 11.53 26.26
CA ASN A 148 31.36 12.24 27.43
C ASN A 148 30.31 13.10 28.15
N GLY A 149 29.06 13.14 27.66
CA GLY A 149 27.91 13.74 28.33
C GLY A 149 27.76 15.27 28.19
N ARG A 150 28.66 15.96 27.49
CA ARG A 150 28.58 17.43 27.34
C ARG A 150 28.87 17.88 25.91
N LEU A 151 27.88 18.53 25.29
CA LEU A 151 28.01 19.17 23.97
C LEU A 151 28.26 20.66 24.15
N GLU A 152 29.50 21.10 23.94
CA GLU A 152 29.89 22.49 24.20
C GLU A 152 29.67 23.39 22.99
N ARG A 153 30.02 22.91 21.79
CA ARG A 153 29.96 23.66 20.54
C ARG A 153 28.54 23.74 19.98
N LEU A 154 28.17 24.89 19.43
CA LEU A 154 26.85 25.12 18.85
C LEU A 154 26.57 24.18 17.66
N GLU A 155 27.60 23.89 16.86
CA GLU A 155 27.54 23.00 15.70
C GLU A 155 27.15 21.58 16.14
N LEU A 156 27.71 21.10 17.25
CA LEU A 156 27.44 19.77 17.78
C LEU A 156 26.04 19.70 18.40
N LYS A 157 25.54 20.79 18.98
CA LYS A 157 24.13 20.89 19.42
C LYS A 157 23.16 20.87 18.23
N LYS A 158 23.52 21.45 17.08
CA LYS A 158 22.72 21.35 15.84
C LYS A 158 22.68 19.91 15.33
N ILE A 159 23.83 19.21 15.37
CA ILE A 159 23.92 17.79 15.03
C ILE A 159 23.06 16.95 15.98
N ASP A 160 23.13 17.19 17.29
CA ASP A 160 22.31 16.50 18.28
C ASP A 160 20.82 16.66 17.98
N LYS A 161 20.35 17.89 17.72
CA LYS A 161 18.97 18.13 17.29
C LYS A 161 18.62 17.32 16.04
N LYS A 162 19.48 17.34 15.00
CA LYS A 162 19.24 16.55 13.77
C LYS A 162 19.16 15.05 14.08
N VAL A 163 20.04 14.52 14.94
CA VAL A 163 20.00 13.13 15.42
C VAL A 163 18.68 12.82 16.11
N GLN A 164 18.22 13.67 17.04
CA GLN A 164 16.95 13.46 17.75
C GLN A 164 15.75 13.37 16.79
N LEU A 165 15.68 14.29 15.80
CA LEU A 165 14.59 14.32 14.82
C LEU A 165 14.57 13.06 13.93
N ILE A 166 15.74 12.61 13.48
CA ILE A 166 15.89 11.42 12.63
C ILE A 166 15.66 10.14 13.43
N TYR A 167 16.23 10.05 14.64
CA TYR A 167 16.29 8.83 15.42
C TYR A 167 14.91 8.29 15.79
N ARG A 168 13.93 9.19 16.04
CA ARG A 168 12.52 8.83 16.25
C ARG A 168 12.01 7.83 15.21
N TRP A 169 12.35 8.06 13.95
CA TRP A 169 11.91 7.21 12.85
C TRP A 169 12.79 5.99 12.70
N VAL A 170 14.11 6.16 12.84
CA VAL A 170 15.07 5.04 12.76
C VAL A 170 14.76 3.97 13.81
N SER A 171 14.41 4.35 15.04
CA SER A 171 14.07 3.40 16.10
C SER A 171 12.82 2.57 15.82
N LYS A 172 11.98 3.00 14.86
CA LYS A 172 10.75 2.29 14.45
C LYS A 172 10.97 1.36 13.27
N VAL A 173 12.12 1.45 12.59
CA VAL A 173 12.42 0.61 11.43
C VAL A 173 12.93 -0.76 11.91
N ASN A 174 12.08 -1.78 11.75
CA ASN A 174 12.46 -3.17 11.98
C ASN A 174 12.12 -4.04 10.77
N PRO A 175 13.03 -4.19 9.79
CA PRO A 175 12.75 -4.93 8.56
C PRO A 175 12.50 -6.43 8.79
N ASP A 176 12.85 -6.97 9.95
CA ASP A 176 12.68 -8.39 10.27
C ASP A 176 11.31 -8.68 10.89
N SER A 177 10.59 -7.66 11.33
CA SER A 177 9.19 -7.80 11.72
C SER A 177 8.32 -7.98 10.45
N PRO A 178 7.43 -8.98 10.41
CA PRO A 178 6.52 -9.19 9.28
C PRO A 178 5.60 -7.98 9.03
N ASP A 179 5.21 -7.28 10.10
CA ASP A 179 4.21 -6.21 10.06
C ASP A 179 4.85 -4.81 10.10
N PHE A 180 6.15 -4.70 9.86
CA PHE A 180 6.88 -3.42 10.04
C PHE A 180 6.31 -2.28 9.19
N GLN A 181 5.81 -2.59 7.99
CA GLN A 181 5.22 -1.58 7.11
C GLN A 181 3.92 -1.05 7.67
N GLU A 182 3.09 -1.93 8.23
CA GLU A 182 1.80 -1.56 8.83
C GLU A 182 2.02 -0.72 10.09
N LEU A 183 3.04 -1.07 10.89
CA LEU A 183 3.44 -0.28 12.06
C LEU A 183 3.92 1.12 11.68
N ILE A 184 4.87 1.22 10.73
CA ILE A 184 5.36 2.51 10.24
C ILE A 184 4.20 3.32 9.64
N LYS A 185 3.32 2.67 8.89
CA LYS A 185 2.17 3.33 8.26
C LYS A 185 1.16 3.82 9.27
N SER A 186 0.85 3.03 10.30
CA SER A 186 -0.03 3.44 11.41
C SER A 186 0.48 4.72 12.09
N ASP A 187 1.79 4.82 12.29
CA ASP A 187 2.43 6.01 12.84
C ASP A 187 2.48 7.19 11.85
N LEU A 188 2.60 6.92 10.55
CA LEU A 188 2.66 7.96 9.52
C LEU A 188 1.28 8.54 9.21
N ILE A 189 0.21 7.75 9.17
CA ILE A 189 -1.15 8.23 8.79
C ILE A 189 -1.56 9.52 9.52
N PRO A 190 -1.50 9.63 10.86
CA PRO A 190 -1.87 10.88 11.53
C PRO A 190 -0.95 12.04 11.13
N VAL A 191 0.35 11.77 10.98
CA VAL A 191 1.34 12.77 10.53
C VAL A 191 1.06 13.24 9.10
N LEU A 192 0.61 12.34 8.21
CA LEU A 192 0.25 12.67 6.83
C LEU A 192 -1.05 13.46 6.74
N MET A 193 -2.02 13.15 7.59
CA MET A 193 -3.26 13.95 7.69
C MET A 193 -2.96 15.36 8.18
N ASP A 194 -2.17 15.49 9.25
CA ASP A 194 -1.74 16.80 9.75
C ASP A 194 -0.97 17.57 8.67
N SER A 195 -0.12 16.88 7.90
CA SER A 195 0.62 17.51 6.79
C SER A 195 -0.33 18.05 5.74
N LEU A 196 -1.36 17.30 5.37
CA LEU A 196 -2.33 17.70 4.35
C LEU A 196 -3.13 18.93 4.81
N ILE A 197 -3.56 18.96 6.08
CA ILE A 197 -4.26 20.09 6.69
C ILE A 197 -3.34 21.32 6.73
N ASN A 198 -2.09 21.17 7.18
CA ASN A 198 -1.12 22.28 7.23
C ASN A 198 -0.83 22.86 5.83
N ILE A 199 -0.81 22.02 4.80
CA ILE A 199 -0.67 22.46 3.40
C ILE A 199 -1.89 23.28 2.98
N GLU A 200 -3.11 22.80 3.26
CA GLU A 200 -4.36 23.52 2.98
C GLU A 200 -4.34 24.91 3.63
N GLU A 201 -4.03 24.99 4.92
CA GLU A 201 -3.95 26.25 5.67
C GLU A 201 -2.87 27.18 5.10
N SER A 202 -1.68 26.64 4.79
CA SER A 202 -0.58 27.44 4.25
C SER A 202 -0.91 27.98 2.85
N PHE A 203 -1.57 27.18 2.01
CA PHE A 203 -2.01 27.60 0.69
C PHE A 203 -3.10 28.67 0.80
N TYR A 204 -4.04 28.52 1.73
CA TYR A 204 -5.06 29.53 2.03
C TYR A 204 -4.43 30.87 2.46
N LEU A 205 -3.47 30.85 3.38
CA LEU A 205 -2.79 32.05 3.86
C LEU A 205 -2.01 32.75 2.75
N MET A 206 -1.31 31.97 1.92
CA MET A 206 -0.56 32.53 0.79
C MET A 206 -1.51 33.08 -0.29
N ALA A 207 -2.57 32.36 -0.63
CA ALA A 207 -3.56 32.79 -1.60
C ALA A 207 -4.26 34.07 -1.14
N SER A 208 -4.67 34.15 0.12
CA SER A 208 -5.29 35.36 0.70
C SER A 208 -4.34 36.55 0.77
N SER A 209 -3.04 36.34 0.96
CA SER A 209 -2.05 37.42 0.92
C SER A 209 -1.74 37.93 -0.50
N THR A 210 -1.90 37.06 -1.50
CA THR A 210 -1.60 37.37 -2.91
C THR A 210 -2.73 38.13 -3.58
N ILE A 211 -3.96 38.02 -3.06
CA ILE A 211 -5.14 38.56 -3.70
C ILE A 211 -5.69 39.78 -2.96
N LEU A 212 -5.54 40.96 -3.56
CA LEU A 212 -6.17 42.20 -3.11
C LEU A 212 -7.64 42.34 -3.55
N GLU A 213 -8.14 41.59 -4.54
CA GLU A 213 -9.43 41.90 -5.19
C GLU A 213 -10.45 40.75 -5.37
N GLN A 214 -10.07 39.46 -5.46
CA GLN A 214 -11.05 38.35 -5.58
C GLN A 214 -10.58 37.03 -4.96
N PHE A 215 -11.17 36.65 -3.83
CA PHE A 215 -10.91 35.38 -3.15
C PHE A 215 -11.04 34.18 -4.12
N PRO A 216 -10.18 33.14 -4.03
CA PRO A 216 -10.26 32.00 -4.92
C PRO A 216 -11.65 31.37 -4.87
N THR A 217 -12.24 31.14 -6.04
CA THR A 217 -13.54 30.49 -6.15
C THR A 217 -13.41 29.06 -5.60
N LEU A 218 -14.11 28.79 -4.51
CA LEU A 218 -14.15 27.46 -3.92
C LEU A 218 -14.70 26.48 -4.96
N ILE A 219 -13.97 25.39 -5.15
CA ILE A 219 -14.35 24.31 -6.05
C ILE A 219 -15.57 23.63 -5.45
N LYS A 220 -16.65 23.52 -6.23
CA LYS A 220 -17.93 22.95 -5.75
C LYS A 220 -18.10 21.49 -6.14
N SER A 221 -17.37 21.05 -7.16
CA SER A 221 -17.45 19.69 -7.69
C SER A 221 -16.06 19.11 -7.94
N PRO A 222 -15.82 17.83 -7.63
CA PRO A 222 -14.57 17.17 -7.96
C PRO A 222 -14.22 17.15 -9.46
N ALA A 223 -15.21 17.33 -10.34
CA ALA A 223 -14.99 17.44 -11.78
C ALA A 223 -14.24 18.72 -12.18
N GLU A 224 -14.21 19.73 -11.31
CA GLU A 224 -13.57 21.01 -11.59
C GLU A 224 -12.08 21.03 -11.23
N LEU A 225 -11.53 19.98 -10.59
CA LEU A 225 -10.14 19.91 -10.12
C LEU A 225 -9.13 20.10 -11.29
N LYS A 226 -8.08 20.88 -11.04
CA LYS A 226 -7.05 21.22 -12.05
C LYS A 226 -5.72 20.49 -11.80
N PHE A 227 -5.30 20.46 -10.54
CA PHE A 227 -4.04 19.86 -10.09
C PHE A 227 -4.22 18.41 -9.64
N PHE A 228 -5.46 18.00 -9.37
CA PHE A 228 -5.85 16.62 -9.10
C PHE A 228 -6.89 16.15 -10.12
N SER A 229 -6.97 14.85 -10.33
CA SER A 229 -7.95 14.23 -11.23
C SER A 229 -8.54 12.99 -10.59
N LEU A 230 -9.84 12.77 -10.76
CA LEU A 230 -10.47 11.53 -10.34
C LEU A 230 -10.37 10.51 -11.45
N LYS A 231 -9.78 9.35 -11.15
CA LYS A 231 -9.76 8.20 -12.04
C LYS A 231 -10.58 7.08 -11.47
N GLU A 232 -11.57 6.63 -12.23
CA GLU A 232 -12.29 5.39 -11.92
C GLU A 232 -11.42 4.20 -12.34
N ILE A 233 -10.92 3.46 -11.35
CA ILE A 233 -10.21 2.21 -11.61
C ILE A 233 -11.22 1.08 -11.47
N LYS A 234 -11.37 0.29 -12.55
CA LYS A 234 -12.09 -0.98 -12.49
C LYS A 234 -11.27 -1.95 -11.65
N VAL A 235 -11.66 -2.14 -10.39
CA VAL A 235 -11.07 -3.18 -9.56
C VAL A 235 -11.81 -4.47 -9.87
N PHE A 236 -11.16 -5.33 -10.63
CA PHE A 236 -11.58 -6.73 -10.70
C PHE A 236 -11.29 -7.33 -9.34
N LYS A 237 -12.32 -7.51 -8.50
CA LYS A 237 -12.20 -8.36 -7.31
C LYS A 237 -11.66 -9.69 -7.81
N LYS A 238 -10.44 -10.04 -7.40
CA LYS A 238 -9.94 -11.41 -7.53
C LYS A 238 -10.98 -12.25 -6.81
N THR A 239 -11.79 -12.98 -7.58
CA THR A 239 -12.82 -13.86 -7.04
C THR A 239 -12.13 -14.71 -5.99
N VAL A 240 -12.52 -14.52 -4.73
CA VAL A 240 -12.33 -15.55 -3.71
C VAL A 240 -12.85 -16.82 -4.38
N PRO A 241 -12.03 -17.86 -4.61
CA PRO A 241 -12.55 -19.09 -5.16
C PRO A 241 -13.72 -19.48 -4.26
N PRO A 242 -14.90 -19.81 -4.83
CA PRO A 242 -16.05 -20.17 -4.02
C PRO A 242 -15.59 -21.22 -2.99
N VAL A 243 -16.00 -21.03 -1.74
CA VAL A 243 -15.75 -22.02 -0.70
C VAL A 243 -16.28 -23.33 -1.25
N LYS A 244 -15.39 -24.25 -1.60
CA LYS A 244 -15.77 -25.58 -2.08
C LYS A 244 -16.62 -26.20 -0.99
N THR A 245 -17.88 -26.45 -1.26
CA THR A 245 -18.69 -27.27 -0.36
C THR A 245 -18.17 -28.70 -0.44
N VAL A 246 -18.51 -29.54 0.55
CA VAL A 246 -18.05 -30.93 0.59
C VAL A 246 -18.46 -31.67 -0.69
N GLU A 247 -19.60 -31.30 -1.28
CA GLU A 247 -20.07 -31.80 -2.57
C GLU A 247 -19.12 -31.46 -3.75
N ASP A 248 -18.52 -30.26 -3.79
CA ASP A 248 -17.58 -29.85 -4.84
C ASP A 248 -16.23 -30.58 -4.78
N ILE A 249 -15.88 -31.16 -3.63
CA ILE A 249 -14.68 -31.99 -3.45
C ILE A 249 -14.95 -33.44 -3.87
N LEU A 250 -16.20 -33.91 -3.74
CA LEU A 250 -16.62 -35.28 -4.06
C LEU A 250 -17.04 -35.47 -5.52
N ASN A 251 -17.40 -34.39 -6.24
CA ASN A 251 -17.86 -34.46 -7.62
C ASN A 251 -16.91 -35.12 -8.65
N PRO A 252 -15.56 -35.13 -8.54
CA PRO A 252 -14.74 -35.87 -9.50
C PRO A 252 -14.76 -37.40 -9.28
N ILE A 253 -15.46 -37.89 -8.26
CA ILE A 253 -15.54 -39.33 -7.94
C ILE A 253 -16.90 -39.92 -8.34
N THR A 254 -17.93 -39.11 -8.55
CA THR A 254 -19.32 -39.58 -8.74
C THR A 254 -19.94 -39.33 -10.12
N GLU A 255 -19.24 -38.73 -11.08
CA GLU A 255 -19.74 -38.67 -12.47
C GLU A 255 -19.38 -39.92 -13.25
N GLU A 256 -20.38 -40.79 -13.41
CA GLU A 256 -20.42 -41.87 -14.39
C GLU A 256 -20.03 -41.34 -15.77
N THR A 257 -18.94 -41.89 -16.32
CA THR A 257 -18.53 -41.75 -17.71
C THR A 257 -19.66 -42.18 -18.64
N ASN A 258 -20.43 -41.23 -19.14
CA ASN A 258 -21.13 -41.35 -20.41
C ASN A 258 -20.34 -40.59 -21.47
N SER A 259 -19.72 -41.40 -22.33
CA SER A 259 -18.93 -41.09 -23.50
C SER A 259 -19.53 -40.02 -24.41
N THR A 260 -18.70 -39.10 -24.92
CA THR A 260 -18.38 -39.05 -26.36
C THR A 260 -17.29 -37.99 -26.66
N ASP A 261 -16.29 -38.44 -27.42
CA ASP A 261 -15.36 -37.67 -28.25
C ASP A 261 -14.36 -36.71 -27.59
N ALA A 262 -13.36 -37.31 -26.93
CA ALA A 262 -12.00 -36.80 -26.95
C ALA A 262 -11.06 -37.97 -27.26
N ILE A 263 -10.65 -38.09 -28.54
CA ILE A 263 -9.61 -39.02 -28.98
C ILE A 263 -8.31 -38.54 -28.33
N LEU A 264 -7.95 -39.17 -27.20
CA LEU A 264 -6.60 -39.12 -26.67
C LEU A 264 -5.67 -39.84 -27.65
N PRO A 265 -4.46 -39.33 -27.92
CA PRO A 265 -3.50 -40.09 -28.72
C PRO A 265 -3.19 -41.41 -28.01
N GLU A 266 -3.32 -42.53 -28.71
CA GLU A 266 -2.92 -43.83 -28.17
C GLU A 266 -1.41 -43.80 -27.88
N PRO A 267 -0.96 -44.26 -26.70
CA PRO A 267 0.45 -44.41 -26.42
C PRO A 267 1.04 -45.46 -27.37
N SER A 268 2.11 -45.11 -28.10
CA SER A 268 2.80 -46.09 -28.94
C SER A 268 3.44 -47.15 -28.04
N ARG A 269 3.50 -48.40 -28.52
CA ARG A 269 4.10 -49.55 -27.82
C ARG A 269 5.59 -49.39 -27.49
N GLU A 270 6.21 -48.28 -27.85
CA GLU A 270 7.62 -47.95 -27.62
C GLU A 270 7.85 -47.07 -26.37
N ASP A 271 6.79 -46.51 -25.77
CA ASP A 271 6.87 -45.77 -24.50
C ASP A 271 6.97 -46.70 -23.27
N TRP A 272 6.81 -48.01 -23.48
CA TRP A 272 7.11 -49.03 -22.48
C TRP A 272 8.57 -49.41 -22.62
N ILE A 273 9.42 -48.67 -21.91
CA ILE A 273 10.87 -48.88 -21.83
C ILE A 273 11.18 -50.38 -21.71
N ASN A 274 12.04 -50.84 -22.62
CA ASN A 274 12.79 -52.10 -22.58
C ASN A 274 13.17 -52.48 -21.14
N GLN A 275 12.84 -53.70 -20.72
CA GLN A 275 13.15 -54.29 -19.40
C GLN A 275 14.67 -54.41 -19.08
N ASP A 276 15.53 -53.79 -19.89
CA ASP A 276 16.98 -53.86 -19.82
C ASP A 276 17.62 -52.68 -19.07
N ASN A 277 16.85 -51.66 -18.65
CA ASN A 277 17.37 -50.51 -17.89
C ASN A 277 16.74 -50.32 -16.49
N ALA A 278 16.22 -51.39 -15.87
CA ALA A 278 15.84 -51.35 -14.46
C ALA A 278 17.07 -51.65 -13.58
N PRO A 279 17.39 -50.82 -12.56
CA PRO A 279 18.50 -51.07 -11.64
C PRO A 279 18.33 -52.42 -10.93
N LEU A 280 19.42 -53.18 -10.78
CA LEU A 280 19.46 -54.56 -10.27
C LEU A 280 18.70 -54.79 -8.95
N ASN A 281 18.47 -53.73 -8.18
CA ASN A 281 17.90 -53.76 -6.83
C ASN A 281 16.35 -53.86 -6.80
N LEU A 282 15.67 -53.87 -7.94
CA LEU A 282 14.19 -53.95 -8.00
C LEU A 282 13.64 -55.20 -8.70
N LYS A 283 14.50 -56.12 -9.20
CA LYS A 283 14.07 -57.38 -9.85
C LYS A 283 13.65 -58.49 -8.86
N ASN A 284 13.92 -58.33 -7.56
CA ASN A 284 13.71 -59.37 -6.55
C ASN A 284 12.58 -59.08 -5.54
N LEU A 285 11.66 -58.16 -5.85
CA LEU A 285 10.49 -57.97 -5.00
C LEU A 285 9.43 -59.05 -5.30
N PRO A 286 8.97 -59.83 -4.31
CA PRO A 286 7.90 -60.79 -4.51
C PRO A 286 6.62 -60.05 -4.90
N LYS A 287 5.95 -60.54 -5.94
CA LYS A 287 4.63 -60.03 -6.34
C LYS A 287 3.62 -60.33 -5.21
N PRO A 288 2.82 -59.35 -4.77
CA PRO A 288 1.79 -59.61 -3.76
C PRO A 288 0.75 -60.60 -4.32
N SER A 289 0.39 -61.60 -3.51
CA SER A 289 -0.66 -62.58 -3.79
C SER A 289 -2.05 -61.97 -3.51
N ASP A 290 -3.02 -62.27 -4.38
CA ASP A 290 -4.36 -61.67 -4.44
C ASP A 290 -5.35 -62.13 -3.34
N ASP A 291 -4.88 -62.64 -2.19
CA ASP A 291 -5.75 -63.14 -1.12
C ASP A 291 -5.77 -62.17 0.07
N ALA A 292 -6.76 -61.27 0.06
CA ALA A 292 -7.07 -60.36 1.15
C ALA A 292 -8.49 -60.62 1.67
N ASP A 293 -8.66 -61.79 2.28
CA ASP A 293 -9.86 -62.35 2.94
C ASP A 293 -10.35 -61.58 4.20
N TRP A 294 -10.08 -60.29 4.35
CA TRP A 294 -10.35 -59.56 5.61
C TRP A 294 -11.59 -58.63 5.59
N LEU A 295 -12.44 -58.71 4.57
CA LEU A 295 -13.62 -57.83 4.42
C LEU A 295 -15.00 -58.51 4.63
N GLN A 296 -15.06 -59.74 5.17
CA GLN A 296 -16.36 -60.42 5.37
C GLN A 296 -17.07 -60.19 6.71
N ASP A 297 -16.49 -59.45 7.66
CA ASP A 297 -17.15 -59.16 8.94
C ASP A 297 -17.07 -57.67 9.32
N PHE A 298 -17.75 -56.78 8.59
CA PHE A 298 -18.15 -55.45 9.07
C PHE A 298 -19.43 -54.93 8.40
#